data_AF-A0A8H6VE84-F1
#
_entry.id   AF-A0A8H6VE84-F1
#
_cell.length_a   1.000
_cell.length_b   1.000
_cell.length_c   1.000
_cell.angle_alpha   90.00
_cell.angle_beta   90.00
_cell.angle_gamma   90.00
#
_symmetry.space_group_name_H-M   'P 1'
#
loop_
_entity.id
_entity.type
_entity.pdbx_description
1 polymer ?
#
loop_
_entity_poly.entity_id
_entity_poly.type
_entity_poly.pdbx_seq_one_letter_code
_entity_poly.pdbx_strand_id
1 'polypeptide(L)'
;MGSIGNPPSQKGFIRFTVPDNSIPPEERGLFGIPGNKLVKEEEIDVIDYRNATDENVVKEPQGLDVQGFTYVEHFSSLIEGDKWFELEGEEFEKVYFEEVKELICKVTGASRAVVNNSGFRRKPVALQNDPNWVHMKGTELDKMLCALPRDRALLAGHGSVDSSLEPLRGAHIDYSQKGLRDTARYCRKDIYAAAKKALDAEDRLAAGEQVKVPRYAAYSVWRPTKTVKRDGLAVSDWRCLDESEIEPFSYRSPSNVTESGEFFREGSMLLPPKKPEQQKWYTMTGQQPHEVLILKLGDTAADADPGIAKAAAHCAPRIEGQENEEARSSVECRVLVFWDE
;
A
#
# COMPACT_ATOMS: atom_id res chain seq x y z
N MET A 1 36.15 -19.25 -6.49
CA MET A 1 34.83 -18.73 -6.90
C MET A 1 33.79 -19.68 -6.33
N GLY A 2 33.33 -19.41 -5.11
CA GLY A 2 32.27 -20.21 -4.49
C GLY A 2 30.95 -19.85 -5.15
N SER A 3 30.20 -20.86 -5.57
CA SER A 3 28.79 -20.75 -5.96
C SER A 3 28.03 -20.04 -4.84
N ILE A 4 27.57 -18.82 -5.09
CA ILE A 4 26.64 -18.10 -4.20
C ILE A 4 25.30 -18.82 -4.38
N GLY A 5 24.95 -19.67 -3.41
CA GLY A 5 23.63 -20.31 -3.40
C GLY A 5 22.55 -19.23 -3.32
N ASN A 6 21.47 -19.39 -4.08
CA ASN A 6 20.31 -18.52 -3.96
C ASN A 6 19.84 -18.47 -2.48
N PRO A 7 19.42 -17.30 -1.97
CA PRO A 7 18.90 -17.22 -0.61
C PRO A 7 17.70 -18.17 -0.46
N PRO A 8 17.49 -18.76 0.74
CA PRO A 8 16.32 -19.60 1.00
C PRO A 8 15.03 -18.90 0.59
N SER A 9 14.33 -19.49 -0.38
CA SER A 9 13.03 -19.05 -0.88
C SER A 9 11.96 -20.09 -0.55
N GLN A 10 10.71 -19.65 -0.55
CA GLN A 10 9.53 -20.52 -0.43
C GLN A 10 8.68 -20.37 -1.70
N LYS A 11 7.98 -21.44 -2.07
CA LYS A 11 7.03 -21.38 -3.19
C LYS A 11 5.81 -20.56 -2.78
N GLY A 12 5.57 -19.48 -3.51
CA GLY A 12 4.40 -18.63 -3.37
C GLY A 12 3.61 -18.57 -4.67
N PHE A 13 2.29 -18.47 -4.55
CA PHE A 13 1.38 -18.26 -5.66
C PHE A 13 0.92 -16.80 -5.65
N ILE A 14 1.42 -16.03 -6.61
CA ILE A 14 1.10 -14.61 -6.78
C ILE A 14 0.02 -14.47 -7.83
N ARG A 15 -1.05 -13.74 -7.50
CA ARG A 15 -2.18 -13.52 -8.39
C ARG A 15 -2.00 -12.23 -9.18
N PHE A 16 -1.98 -12.35 -10.50
CA PHE A 16 -1.98 -11.27 -11.46
C PHE A 16 -3.33 -11.17 -12.15
N THR A 17 -3.74 -9.95 -12.52
CA THR A 17 -5.08 -9.70 -13.01
C THR A 17 -5.10 -8.74 -14.20
N VAL A 18 -5.96 -9.03 -15.18
CA VAL A 18 -6.30 -8.09 -16.24
C VAL A 18 -7.63 -7.42 -15.85
N PRO A 19 -7.68 -6.10 -15.62
CA PRO A 19 -8.89 -5.44 -15.15
C PRO A 19 -10.04 -5.53 -16.18
N ASP A 20 -11.25 -5.76 -15.68
CA ASP A 20 -12.48 -5.59 -16.45
C ASP A 20 -13.08 -4.21 -16.22
N ASN A 21 -12.90 -3.35 -17.22
CA ASN A 21 -13.43 -1.99 -17.25
C ASN A 21 -14.85 -1.91 -17.85
N SER A 22 -15.55 -3.04 -17.99
CA SER A 22 -16.96 -3.07 -18.45
C SER A 22 -17.89 -2.28 -17.51
N ILE A 23 -17.59 -2.27 -16.20
CA ILE A 23 -18.28 -1.46 -15.20
C ILE A 23 -17.43 -0.20 -14.90
N PRO A 24 -17.93 1.00 -15.26
CA PRO A 24 -17.17 2.23 -15.07
C PRO A 24 -17.03 2.58 -13.57
N PRO A 25 -16.00 3.33 -13.15
CA PRO A 25 -15.74 3.63 -11.74
C PRO A 25 -16.89 4.39 -11.04
N GLU A 26 -17.72 5.13 -11.77
CA GLU A 26 -18.91 5.85 -11.30
C GLU A 26 -19.98 4.91 -10.71
N GLU A 27 -20.06 3.69 -11.24
CA GLU A 27 -21.04 2.66 -10.88
C GLU A 27 -20.51 1.68 -9.81
N ARG A 28 -19.20 1.70 -9.57
CA ARG A 28 -18.56 0.96 -8.46
C ARG A 28 -18.73 1.72 -7.14
N GLY A 29 -18.70 1.00 -6.03
CA GLY A 29 -18.75 1.59 -4.70
C GLY A 29 -17.46 2.34 -4.35
N LEU A 30 -17.45 3.09 -3.25
CA LEU A 30 -16.23 3.70 -2.70
C LEU A 30 -15.15 2.63 -2.52
N PHE A 31 -13.94 2.91 -3.00
CA PHE A 31 -12.80 1.98 -3.03
C PHE A 31 -13.01 0.71 -3.86
N GLY A 32 -14.10 0.63 -4.64
CA GLY A 32 -14.37 -0.50 -5.52
C GLY A 32 -13.43 -0.51 -6.73
N ILE A 33 -12.57 -1.52 -6.80
CA ILE A 33 -11.66 -1.79 -7.93
C ILE A 33 -12.43 -2.46 -9.10
N PRO A 34 -11.93 -2.44 -10.34
CA PRO A 34 -12.58 -3.14 -11.45
C PRO A 34 -12.65 -4.65 -11.19
N GLY A 35 -13.55 -5.33 -11.89
CA GLY A 35 -13.57 -6.80 -11.95
C GLY A 35 -12.34 -7.33 -12.70
N ASN A 36 -12.33 -8.63 -13.02
CA ASN A 36 -11.19 -9.26 -13.69
C ASN A 36 -11.62 -9.94 -15.00
N LYS A 37 -11.04 -9.52 -16.14
CA LYS A 37 -11.16 -10.25 -17.41
C LYS A 37 -10.37 -11.56 -17.38
N LEU A 38 -9.25 -11.54 -16.67
CA LEU A 38 -8.36 -12.66 -16.48
C LEU A 38 -7.78 -12.61 -15.08
N VAL A 39 -7.71 -13.78 -14.45
CA VAL A 39 -6.93 -14.01 -13.22
C VAL A 39 -5.93 -15.10 -13.53
N LYS A 40 -4.65 -14.83 -13.30
CA LYS A 40 -3.56 -15.81 -13.45
C LYS A 40 -2.81 -15.89 -12.14
N GLU A 41 -2.56 -17.09 -11.66
CA GLU A 41 -1.69 -17.32 -10.51
C GLU A 41 -0.38 -17.91 -11.01
N GLU A 42 0.73 -17.25 -10.69
CA GLU A 42 2.08 -17.70 -11.02
C GLU A 42 2.73 -18.27 -9.77
N GLU A 43 3.36 -19.43 -9.92
CA GLU A 43 4.28 -19.95 -8.91
C GLU A 43 5.60 -19.18 -9.01
N ILE A 44 5.96 -18.46 -7.95
CA ILE A 44 7.14 -17.62 -7.87
C ILE A 44 7.88 -17.94 -6.57
N ASP A 45 9.21 -17.96 -6.64
CA ASP A 45 10.05 -18.05 -5.45
C ASP A 45 9.94 -16.73 -4.66
N VAL A 46 9.36 -16.80 -3.47
CA VAL A 46 9.26 -15.65 -2.55
C VAL A 46 10.41 -15.75 -1.54
N ILE A 47 11.26 -14.74 -1.54
CA ILE A 47 12.50 -14.70 -0.76
C ILE A 47 12.19 -14.14 0.64
N ASP A 48 12.66 -14.81 1.70
CA ASP A 48 12.60 -14.19 3.02
C ASP A 48 13.59 -13.02 3.09
N TYR A 49 13.09 -11.81 3.36
CA TYR A 49 13.86 -10.57 3.39
C TYR A 49 15.09 -10.66 4.32
N ARG A 50 15.00 -11.40 5.43
CA ARG A 50 16.13 -11.57 6.37
C ARG A 50 17.28 -12.35 5.74
N ASN A 51 16.97 -13.21 4.78
CA ASN A 51 17.94 -14.00 4.02
C ASN A 51 18.45 -13.28 2.77
N ALA A 52 17.87 -12.13 2.39
CA ALA A 52 18.34 -11.36 1.25
C ALA A 52 19.71 -10.73 1.56
N THR A 53 20.61 -10.84 0.59
CA THR A 53 21.92 -10.18 0.58
C THR A 53 21.81 -8.75 0.06
N ASP A 54 22.77 -7.90 0.39
CA ASP A 54 22.80 -6.50 -0.08
C ASP A 54 22.93 -6.38 -1.61
N GLU A 55 23.46 -7.42 -2.27
CA GLU A 55 23.47 -7.52 -3.74
C GLU A 55 22.06 -7.64 -4.33
N ASN A 56 21.12 -8.19 -3.56
CA ASN A 56 19.74 -8.39 -3.98
C ASN A 56 18.86 -7.22 -3.56
N VAL A 57 18.94 -6.79 -2.31
CA VAL A 57 18.05 -5.79 -1.71
C VAL A 57 18.85 -4.86 -0.81
N VAL A 58 18.68 -3.56 -0.99
CA VAL A 58 19.33 -2.56 -0.13
C VAL A 58 18.52 -2.44 1.16
N LYS A 59 19.16 -2.74 2.30
CA LYS A 59 18.51 -2.65 3.62
C LYS A 59 18.40 -1.21 4.10
N GLU A 60 17.70 -1.02 5.21
CA GLU A 60 17.55 0.31 5.85
C GLU A 60 16.75 1.28 4.95
N PRO A 61 16.56 2.56 5.32
CA PRO A 61 15.70 3.47 4.57
C PRO A 61 16.08 3.68 3.11
N GLN A 62 17.35 3.47 2.73
CA GLN A 62 17.82 3.58 1.35
C GLN A 62 17.09 2.61 0.41
N GLY A 63 16.62 1.48 0.94
CA GLY A 63 15.81 0.52 0.21
C GLY A 63 14.51 1.09 -0.37
N LEU A 64 13.96 2.14 0.24
CA LEU A 64 12.77 2.82 -0.24
C LEU A 64 13.01 3.50 -1.59
N ASP A 65 14.20 4.04 -1.81
CA ASP A 65 14.56 4.68 -3.08
C ASP A 65 15.06 3.67 -4.11
N VAL A 66 15.64 2.55 -3.69
CA VAL A 66 16.20 1.55 -4.61
C VAL A 66 15.15 0.54 -5.11
N GLN A 67 14.52 -0.21 -4.20
CA GLN A 67 13.55 -1.25 -4.56
C GLN A 67 12.10 -0.91 -4.17
N GLY A 68 11.87 0.24 -3.51
CA GLY A 68 10.54 0.71 -3.13
C GLY A 68 10.04 0.25 -1.76
N PHE A 69 10.80 -0.55 -1.01
CA PHE A 69 10.38 -1.02 0.31
C PHE A 69 11.58 -1.30 1.23
N THR A 70 11.32 -1.33 2.53
CA THR A 70 12.29 -1.75 3.56
C THR A 70 11.57 -2.33 4.78
N TYR A 71 12.31 -3.05 5.63
CA TYR A 71 11.82 -3.47 6.94
C TYR A 71 12.64 -2.78 8.02
N VAL A 72 11.96 -2.28 9.04
CA VAL A 72 12.58 -1.63 10.20
C VAL A 72 12.09 -2.26 11.48
N GLU A 73 12.95 -2.29 12.49
CA GLU A 73 12.54 -2.67 13.84
C GLU A 73 11.94 -1.45 14.55
N HIS A 74 10.70 -1.58 15.02
CA HIS A 74 10.03 -0.55 15.81
C HIS A 74 9.02 -1.16 16.78
N PHE A 75 9.12 -0.81 18.06
CA PHE A 75 8.23 -1.27 19.11
C PHE A 75 7.12 -0.26 19.36
N SER A 76 5.89 -0.62 19.00
CA SER A 76 4.73 0.23 19.27
C SER A 76 4.34 0.22 20.74
N SER A 77 3.78 1.32 21.22
CA SER A 77 3.11 1.36 22.53
C SER A 77 1.93 0.38 22.64
N LEU A 78 1.36 -0.03 21.51
CA LEU A 78 0.23 -0.97 21.41
C LEU A 78 0.67 -2.41 21.15
N ILE A 79 1.99 -2.70 21.12
CA ILE A 79 2.51 -3.99 20.65
C ILE A 79 2.09 -5.21 21.48
N GLU A 80 1.72 -4.99 22.75
CA GLU A 80 1.39 -6.06 23.67
C GLU A 80 -0.08 -6.50 23.53
N GLY A 81 -0.27 -7.76 23.11
CA GLY A 81 -1.56 -8.45 23.19
C GLY A 81 -2.69 -7.72 22.47
N ASP A 82 -3.79 -7.50 23.19
CA ASP A 82 -5.03 -6.93 22.64
C ASP A 82 -5.09 -5.40 22.70
N LYS A 83 -4.02 -4.71 23.13
CA LYS A 83 -3.96 -3.23 23.19
C LYS A 83 -4.32 -2.55 21.88
N TRP A 84 -4.09 -3.21 20.74
CA TRP A 84 -4.54 -2.76 19.42
C TRP A 84 -6.04 -2.47 19.32
N PHE A 85 -6.84 -3.15 20.15
CA PHE A 85 -8.31 -3.18 20.08
C PHE A 85 -9.00 -2.63 21.33
N GLU A 86 -8.23 -2.25 22.35
CA GLU A 86 -8.75 -1.69 23.61
C GLU A 86 -9.05 -0.19 23.53
N LEU A 87 -8.41 0.53 22.59
CA LEU A 87 -8.61 1.96 22.41
C LEU A 87 -9.88 2.23 21.59
N GLU A 88 -10.81 2.99 22.15
CA GLU A 88 -12.07 3.35 21.50
C GLU A 88 -12.08 4.82 21.03
N GLY A 89 -13.06 5.16 20.20
CA GLY A 89 -13.24 6.52 19.72
C GLY A 89 -12.06 6.99 18.87
N GLU A 90 -11.50 8.15 19.22
CA GLU A 90 -10.35 8.75 18.52
C GLU A 90 -9.00 8.47 19.22
N GLU A 91 -8.99 7.64 20.27
CA GLU A 91 -7.78 7.39 21.06
C GLU A 91 -6.77 6.54 20.30
N PHE A 92 -7.23 5.61 19.45
CA PHE A 92 -6.35 4.82 18.59
C PHE A 92 -5.55 5.73 17.65
N GLU A 93 -6.22 6.67 17.00
CA GLU A 93 -5.60 7.63 16.09
C GLU A 93 -4.59 8.51 16.82
N LYS A 94 -4.95 9.06 17.99
CA LYS A 94 -4.04 9.92 18.78
C LYS A 94 -2.77 9.20 19.23
N VAL A 95 -2.81 7.88 19.42
CA VAL A 95 -1.64 7.09 19.80
C VAL A 95 -0.90 6.60 18.56
N TYR A 96 -1.57 5.79 17.73
CA TYR A 96 -0.91 5.05 16.66
C TYR A 96 -0.61 5.93 15.43
N PHE A 97 -1.47 6.89 15.08
CA PHE A 97 -1.18 7.75 13.92
C PHE A 97 -0.06 8.73 14.22
N GLU A 98 0.04 9.24 15.44
CA GLU A 98 1.19 10.04 15.88
C GLU A 98 2.48 9.21 15.86
N GLU A 99 2.46 8.00 16.42
CA GLU A 99 3.60 7.07 16.40
C GLU A 99 4.07 6.76 14.97
N VAL A 100 3.14 6.50 14.05
CA VAL A 100 3.44 6.23 12.64
C VAL A 100 4.04 7.46 11.94
N LYS A 101 3.53 8.67 12.21
CA LYS A 101 4.07 9.92 11.65
C LYS A 101 5.52 10.14 12.10
N GLU A 102 5.80 9.94 13.39
CA GLU A 102 7.16 10.06 13.93
C GLU A 102 8.10 9.03 13.29
N LEU A 103 7.67 7.75 13.21
CA LEU A 103 8.45 6.69 12.59
C LEU A 103 8.76 7.00 11.12
N ILE A 104 7.75 7.35 10.32
CA ILE A 104 7.96 7.55 8.88
C ILE A 104 8.82 8.80 8.61
N CYS A 105 8.68 9.88 9.38
CA CYS A 105 9.56 11.04 9.27
C CYS A 105 11.00 10.68 9.65
N LYS A 106 11.21 9.91 10.73
CA LYS A 106 12.54 9.43 11.14
C LYS A 106 13.21 8.57 10.07
N VAL A 107 12.46 7.66 9.46
CA VAL A 107 12.96 6.74 8.42
C VAL A 107 13.29 7.49 7.13
N THR A 108 12.38 8.36 6.68
CA THR A 108 12.47 8.99 5.35
C THR A 108 13.22 10.32 5.34
N GLY A 109 13.45 10.92 6.52
CA GLY A 109 13.97 12.28 6.66
C GLY A 109 12.97 13.37 6.26
N ALA A 110 11.71 13.03 6.00
CA ALA A 110 10.67 14.02 5.73
C ALA A 110 10.40 14.90 6.97
N SER A 111 10.10 16.18 6.73
CA SER A 111 9.80 17.13 7.81
C SER A 111 8.38 17.00 8.34
N ARG A 112 7.45 16.50 7.51
CA ARG A 112 6.02 16.42 7.83
C ARG A 112 5.39 15.15 7.28
N ALA A 113 4.40 14.65 7.99
CA ALA A 113 3.61 13.48 7.61
C ALA A 113 2.12 13.71 7.90
N VAL A 114 1.25 13.21 7.02
CA VAL A 114 -0.21 13.24 7.17
C VAL A 114 -0.78 11.86 6.88
N VAL A 115 -1.44 11.25 7.86
CA VAL A 115 -2.08 9.92 7.69
C VAL A 115 -3.32 10.06 6.82
N ASN A 116 -3.35 9.34 5.69
CA ASN A 116 -4.51 9.31 4.80
C ASN A 116 -5.60 8.37 5.33
N ASN A 117 -5.23 7.11 5.57
CA ASN A 117 -6.14 6.09 6.11
C ASN A 117 -5.37 4.98 6.83
N SER A 118 -6.10 4.19 7.60
CA SER A 118 -5.61 2.97 8.20
C SER A 118 -6.62 1.84 8.06
N GLY A 119 -6.13 0.61 7.88
CA GLY A 119 -6.95 -0.57 7.68
C GLY A 119 -6.44 -1.75 8.48
N PHE A 120 -7.33 -2.36 9.27
CA PHE A 120 -7.08 -3.63 9.92
C PHE A 120 -7.50 -4.79 9.03
N ARG A 121 -6.65 -5.82 8.95
CA ARG A 121 -6.93 -7.08 8.25
C ARG A 121 -6.78 -8.24 9.22
N ARG A 122 -7.92 -8.79 9.64
CA ARG A 122 -8.07 -9.78 10.73
C ARG A 122 -8.93 -10.98 10.32
N LYS A 123 -9.44 -11.00 9.08
CA LYS A 123 -10.29 -12.08 8.57
C LYS A 123 -9.67 -12.75 7.35
N PRO A 124 -9.95 -14.05 7.12
CA PRO A 124 -9.46 -14.76 5.95
C PRO A 124 -10.05 -14.18 4.65
N VAL A 125 -9.41 -14.50 3.53
CA VAL A 125 -9.94 -14.16 2.20
C VAL A 125 -11.17 -15.00 1.89
N ALA A 126 -12.28 -14.36 1.53
CA ALA A 126 -13.54 -15.02 1.19
C ALA A 126 -14.15 -14.42 -0.10
N LEU A 127 -14.36 -13.11 -0.14
CA LEU A 127 -14.98 -12.43 -1.29
C LEU A 127 -14.15 -12.57 -2.57
N GLN A 128 -12.83 -12.47 -2.45
CA GLN A 128 -11.92 -12.56 -3.61
C GLN A 128 -11.71 -14.00 -4.11
N ASN A 129 -12.37 -15.00 -3.53
CA ASN A 129 -12.43 -16.35 -4.12
C ASN A 129 -13.31 -16.35 -5.37
N ASP A 130 -14.25 -15.42 -5.47
CA ASP A 130 -14.93 -15.11 -6.72
C ASP A 130 -14.14 -14.03 -7.48
N PRO A 131 -13.47 -14.38 -8.60
CA PRO A 131 -12.69 -13.42 -9.38
C PRO A 131 -13.58 -12.36 -10.06
N ASN A 132 -14.90 -12.55 -10.12
CA ASN A 132 -15.83 -11.60 -10.73
C ASN A 132 -16.50 -10.68 -9.71
N TRP A 133 -16.20 -10.83 -8.41
CA TRP A 133 -16.80 -9.99 -7.40
C TRP A 133 -16.33 -8.54 -7.53
N VAL A 134 -17.28 -7.62 -7.65
CA VAL A 134 -17.04 -6.17 -7.71
C VAL A 134 -17.85 -5.49 -6.62
N HIS A 135 -17.20 -4.60 -5.86
CA HIS A 135 -17.90 -3.76 -4.89
C HIS A 135 -18.74 -2.71 -5.63
N MET A 136 -20.06 -2.90 -5.66
CA MET A 136 -20.99 -2.04 -6.39
C MET A 136 -21.50 -0.86 -5.55
N LYS A 137 -21.80 0.25 -6.23
CA LYS A 137 -22.44 1.42 -5.63
C LYS A 137 -23.83 1.08 -5.11
N GLY A 138 -24.22 1.70 -4.00
CA GLY A 138 -25.52 1.50 -3.36
C GLY A 138 -25.65 0.18 -2.58
N THR A 139 -24.60 -0.65 -2.52
CA THR A 139 -24.54 -1.76 -1.56
C THR A 139 -24.47 -1.23 -0.13
N GLU A 140 -24.79 -2.06 0.87
CA GLU A 140 -24.76 -1.65 2.28
C GLU A 140 -23.37 -1.17 2.72
N LEU A 141 -22.30 -1.81 2.21
CA LEU A 141 -20.93 -1.37 2.46
C LEU A 141 -20.65 0.01 1.84
N ASP A 142 -21.11 0.28 0.61
CA ASP A 142 -20.93 1.59 -0.04
C ASP A 142 -21.67 2.69 0.72
N LYS A 143 -22.91 2.43 1.16
CA LYS A 143 -23.70 3.36 1.99
C LYS A 143 -23.00 3.64 3.32
N MET A 144 -22.48 2.61 3.98
CA MET A 144 -21.74 2.74 5.23
C MET A 144 -20.50 3.61 5.05
N LEU A 145 -19.69 3.36 4.01
CA LEU A 145 -18.52 4.16 3.68
C LEU A 145 -18.88 5.62 3.35
N CYS A 146 -19.99 5.84 2.64
CA CYS A 146 -20.49 7.18 2.32
C CYS A 146 -20.91 7.98 3.56
N ALA A 147 -21.29 7.31 4.64
CA ALA A 147 -21.72 7.94 5.90
C ALA A 147 -20.54 8.31 6.83
N LEU A 148 -19.33 7.83 6.54
CA LEU A 148 -18.15 8.11 7.38
C LEU A 148 -17.67 9.56 7.22
N PRO A 149 -17.08 10.15 8.27
CA PRO A 149 -16.47 11.47 8.18
C PRO A 149 -15.39 11.52 7.09
N ARG A 150 -15.38 12.61 6.32
CA ARG A 150 -14.42 12.84 5.21
C ARG A 150 -13.30 13.81 5.57
N ASP A 151 -13.34 14.37 6.77
CA ASP A 151 -12.43 15.40 7.28
C ASP A 151 -11.33 14.87 8.20
N ARG A 152 -11.30 13.55 8.42
CA ARG A 152 -10.27 12.83 9.17
C ARG A 152 -9.81 11.58 8.42
N ALA A 153 -8.80 10.90 8.94
CA ALA A 153 -8.35 9.62 8.40
C ALA A 153 -9.41 8.54 8.60
N LEU A 154 -9.65 7.76 7.54
CA LEU A 154 -10.52 6.58 7.63
C LEU A 154 -9.81 5.50 8.43
N LEU A 155 -10.43 5.03 9.51
CA LEU A 155 -10.01 3.86 10.27
C LEU A 155 -10.94 2.69 9.95
N ALA A 156 -10.51 1.79 9.06
CA ALA A 156 -11.29 0.64 8.64
C ALA A 156 -10.95 -0.61 9.46
N GLY A 157 -11.98 -1.33 9.92
CA GLY A 157 -11.82 -2.69 10.46
C GLY A 157 -11.27 -2.83 11.87
N HIS A 158 -11.15 -1.72 12.61
CA HIS A 158 -10.64 -1.71 13.99
C HIS A 158 -11.66 -2.30 14.97
N GLY A 159 -12.91 -1.80 14.94
CA GLY A 159 -13.92 -2.08 15.97
C GLY A 159 -14.42 -3.53 16.08
N SER A 160 -14.34 -4.33 15.01
CA SER A 160 -14.67 -5.76 15.07
C SER A 160 -14.02 -6.56 13.96
N VAL A 161 -13.90 -7.89 14.14
CA VAL A 161 -13.39 -8.80 13.10
C VAL A 161 -14.29 -8.78 11.85
N ASP A 162 -15.61 -8.68 12.01
CA ASP A 162 -16.55 -8.64 10.88
C ASP A 162 -16.37 -7.39 10.01
N SER A 163 -16.07 -6.26 10.65
CA SER A 163 -15.75 -4.99 9.96
C SER A 163 -14.36 -4.98 9.34
N SER A 164 -13.52 -5.99 9.64
CA SER A 164 -12.14 -6.08 9.17
C SER A 164 -12.05 -6.35 7.68
N LEU A 165 -10.96 -5.90 7.07
CA LEU A 165 -10.68 -6.08 5.65
C LEU A 165 -10.04 -7.46 5.39
N GLU A 166 -10.30 -8.05 4.24
CA GLU A 166 -9.64 -9.30 3.80
C GLU A 166 -8.24 -8.98 3.24
N PRO A 167 -7.20 -9.82 3.39
CA PRO A 167 -5.97 -9.70 2.61
C PRO A 167 -6.22 -9.61 1.11
N LEU A 168 -5.58 -8.69 0.39
CA LEU A 168 -5.73 -8.56 -1.06
C LEU A 168 -4.80 -9.55 -1.79
N ARG A 169 -5.37 -10.46 -2.59
CA ARG A 169 -4.61 -11.49 -3.31
C ARG A 169 -3.92 -10.96 -4.57
N GLY A 170 -4.58 -10.06 -5.28
CA GLY A 170 -4.06 -9.47 -6.51
C GLY A 170 -2.82 -8.62 -6.25
N ALA A 171 -1.77 -8.82 -7.03
CA ALA A 171 -0.60 -7.95 -7.10
C ALA A 171 -1.03 -6.58 -7.62
N HIS A 172 -0.78 -5.55 -6.82
CA HIS A 172 -1.22 -4.19 -7.11
C HIS A 172 -0.24 -3.15 -6.55
N ILE A 173 -0.43 -1.91 -7.00
CA ILE A 173 0.17 -0.70 -6.46
C ILE A 173 -0.98 0.23 -6.11
N ASP A 174 -1.00 0.73 -4.87
CA ASP A 174 -2.15 1.53 -4.38
C ASP A 174 -2.34 2.82 -5.19
N TYR A 175 -1.24 3.52 -5.51
CA TYR A 175 -1.26 4.78 -6.26
C TYR A 175 -0.42 4.66 -7.54
N SER A 176 -0.94 5.19 -8.64
CA SER A 176 -0.06 5.69 -9.69
C SER A 176 0.53 7.06 -9.29
N GLN A 177 1.50 7.57 -10.07
CA GLN A 177 1.98 8.94 -9.88
C GLN A 177 0.86 9.98 -10.00
N LYS A 178 -0.14 9.72 -10.85
CA LYS A 178 -1.35 10.52 -10.95
C LYS A 178 -2.23 10.34 -9.70
N GLY A 179 -2.43 9.11 -9.23
CA GLY A 179 -3.18 8.82 -8.02
C GLY A 179 -2.61 9.48 -6.75
N LEU A 180 -1.28 9.56 -6.63
CA LEU A 180 -0.62 10.31 -5.56
C LEU A 180 -0.97 11.80 -5.62
N ARG A 181 -0.87 12.41 -6.81
CA ARG A 181 -1.20 13.82 -7.04
C ARG A 181 -2.66 14.13 -6.78
N ASP A 182 -3.56 13.29 -7.28
CA ASP A 182 -5.00 13.43 -7.06
C ASP A 182 -5.33 13.28 -5.58
N THR A 183 -4.63 12.41 -4.86
CA THR A 183 -4.76 12.28 -3.41
C THR A 183 -4.33 13.57 -2.70
N ALA A 184 -3.18 14.11 -3.08
CA ALA A 184 -2.67 15.36 -2.54
C ALA A 184 -3.60 16.56 -2.83
N ARG A 185 -4.21 16.61 -4.02
CA ARG A 185 -5.08 17.71 -4.45
C ARG A 185 -6.49 17.61 -3.88
N TYR A 186 -7.08 16.42 -3.89
CA TYR A 186 -8.53 16.26 -3.76
C TYR A 186 -8.97 15.39 -2.59
N CYS A 187 -8.10 14.64 -1.92
CA CYS A 187 -8.56 13.70 -0.89
C CYS A 187 -9.06 14.40 0.36
N ARG A 188 -8.22 15.25 0.97
CA ARG A 188 -8.54 15.88 2.25
C ARG A 188 -7.86 17.24 2.41
N LYS A 189 -8.55 18.20 3.03
CA LYS A 189 -8.08 19.59 3.17
C LYS A 189 -6.73 19.72 3.90
N ASP A 190 -6.47 18.90 4.91
CA ASP A 190 -5.19 18.86 5.63
C ASP A 190 -4.06 18.28 4.78
N ILE A 191 -4.33 17.24 3.98
CA ILE A 191 -3.40 16.69 3.00
C ILE A 191 -3.09 17.75 1.93
N TYR A 192 -4.12 18.42 1.39
CA TYR A 192 -3.94 19.51 0.43
C TYR A 192 -3.12 20.66 1.01
N ALA A 193 -3.44 21.10 2.23
CA ALA A 193 -2.69 22.15 2.91
C ALA A 193 -1.21 21.75 3.07
N ALA A 194 -0.94 20.49 3.41
CA ALA A 194 0.42 19.99 3.55
C ALA A 194 1.17 19.91 2.20
N ALA A 195 0.46 19.60 1.11
CA ALA A 195 1.00 19.47 -0.23
C ALA A 195 1.08 20.80 -1.00
N LYS A 196 0.40 21.85 -0.53
CA LYS A 196 0.14 23.08 -1.31
C LYS A 196 1.38 23.67 -1.98
N LYS A 197 2.49 23.78 -1.24
CA LYS A 197 3.76 24.33 -1.79
C LYS A 197 4.27 23.50 -2.98
N ALA A 198 4.20 22.17 -2.89
CA ALA A 198 4.61 21.28 -3.96
C ALA A 198 3.65 21.37 -5.16
N LEU A 199 2.33 21.34 -4.90
CA LEU A 199 1.31 21.44 -5.94
C LEU A 199 1.37 22.78 -6.71
N ASP A 200 1.54 23.89 -6.00
CA ASP A 200 1.71 25.22 -6.61
C ASP A 200 2.98 25.25 -7.49
N ALA A 201 4.07 24.60 -7.05
CA ALA A 201 5.31 24.52 -7.82
C ALA A 201 5.15 23.62 -9.06
N GLU A 202 4.44 22.50 -8.96
CA GLU A 202 4.08 21.66 -10.11
C GLU A 202 3.27 22.44 -11.14
N ASP A 203 2.28 23.22 -10.71
CA ASP A 203 1.41 23.99 -11.61
C ASP A 203 2.21 25.08 -12.34
N ARG A 204 3.15 25.75 -11.65
CA ARG A 204 4.08 26.72 -12.24
C ARG A 204 5.07 26.08 -13.21
N LEU A 205 5.61 24.92 -12.85
CA LEU A 205 6.49 24.14 -13.72
C LEU A 205 5.76 23.74 -15.02
N ALA A 206 4.51 23.28 -14.90
CA ALA A 206 3.66 22.94 -16.04
C ALA A 206 3.33 24.16 -16.92
N ALA A 207 3.26 25.37 -16.34
CA ALA A 207 3.13 26.63 -17.05
C ALA A 207 4.43 27.13 -17.71
N GLY A 208 5.54 26.38 -17.58
CA GLY A 208 6.83 26.68 -18.20
C GLY A 208 7.80 27.50 -17.33
N GLU A 209 7.47 27.74 -16.06
CA GLU A 209 8.40 28.39 -15.14
C GLU A 209 9.53 27.46 -14.72
N GLN A 210 10.74 28.00 -14.55
CA GLN A 210 11.84 27.27 -13.92
C GLN A 210 11.70 27.35 -12.40
N VAL A 211 11.13 26.30 -11.81
CA VAL A 211 10.92 26.19 -10.36
C VAL A 211 11.30 24.78 -9.90
N LYS A 212 11.95 24.67 -8.74
CA LYS A 212 12.15 23.39 -8.06
C LYS A 212 10.85 22.98 -7.40
N VAL A 213 10.38 21.76 -7.68
CA VAL A 213 9.21 21.18 -7.03
C VAL A 213 9.65 20.44 -5.75
N PRO A 214 9.16 20.84 -4.56
CA PRO A 214 9.38 20.08 -3.33
C PRO A 214 8.90 18.64 -3.46
N ARG A 215 9.69 17.68 -2.96
CA ARG A 215 9.36 16.25 -2.98
C ARG A 215 8.20 15.96 -2.03
N TYR A 216 7.30 15.08 -2.45
CA TYR A 216 6.38 14.40 -1.55
C TYR A 216 6.14 12.97 -2.02
N ALA A 217 5.85 12.10 -1.09
CA ALA A 217 5.68 10.68 -1.35
C ALA A 217 4.57 10.11 -0.49
N ALA A 218 4.11 8.92 -0.83
CA ALA A 218 3.21 8.14 -0.01
C ALA A 218 3.83 6.79 0.34
N TYR A 219 3.62 6.37 1.57
CA TYR A 219 4.07 5.07 2.08
C TYR A 219 2.92 4.36 2.79
N SER A 220 2.96 3.03 2.79
CA SER A 220 2.19 2.22 3.73
C SER A 220 3.16 1.73 4.82
N VAL A 221 2.82 2.05 6.07
CA VAL A 221 3.46 1.47 7.25
C VAL A 221 2.61 0.30 7.69
N TRP A 222 3.08 -0.89 7.36
CA TRP A 222 2.38 -2.15 7.59
C TRP A 222 2.99 -2.90 8.77
N ARG A 223 2.13 -3.31 9.70
CA ARG A 223 2.54 -3.94 10.95
C ARG A 223 1.65 -5.14 11.29
N PRO A 224 2.21 -6.31 11.64
CA PRO A 224 1.46 -7.37 12.29
C PRO A 224 1.02 -6.96 13.71
N THR A 225 -0.22 -7.25 14.10
CA THR A 225 -0.65 -7.11 15.50
C THR A 225 -0.29 -8.35 16.33
N LYS A 226 0.11 -9.44 15.66
CA LYS A 226 0.64 -10.69 16.22
C LYS A 226 1.53 -11.37 15.17
N THR A 227 2.30 -12.38 15.57
CA THR A 227 3.13 -13.15 14.63
C THR A 227 2.34 -13.65 13.42
N VAL A 228 2.84 -13.39 12.21
CA VAL A 228 2.21 -13.81 10.97
C VAL A 228 2.48 -15.29 10.70
N LYS A 229 1.42 -16.09 10.52
CA LYS A 229 1.53 -17.51 10.16
C LYS A 229 1.02 -17.83 8.76
N ARG A 230 0.02 -17.09 8.29
CA ARG A 230 -0.53 -17.17 6.93
C ARG A 230 -0.84 -15.77 6.40
N ASP A 231 -0.84 -15.64 5.07
CA ASP A 231 -1.24 -14.42 4.37
C ASP A 231 -0.35 -13.22 4.70
N GLY A 232 0.95 -13.43 4.91
CA GLY A 232 1.93 -12.33 5.01
C GLY A 232 1.95 -11.46 3.75
N LEU A 233 2.44 -10.22 3.86
CA LEU A 233 2.65 -9.41 2.65
C LEU A 233 3.90 -9.88 1.91
N ALA A 234 3.76 -10.05 0.60
CA ALA A 234 4.90 -10.05 -0.30
C ALA A 234 4.96 -8.73 -1.06
N VAL A 235 6.18 -8.24 -1.27
CA VAL A 235 6.52 -7.00 -1.97
C VAL A 235 7.51 -7.29 -3.09
N SER A 236 7.34 -6.63 -4.23
CA SER A 236 8.22 -6.80 -5.39
C SER A 236 9.26 -5.69 -5.46
N ASP A 237 10.46 -6.05 -5.90
CA ASP A 237 11.51 -5.09 -6.25
C ASP A 237 11.12 -4.30 -7.51
N TRP A 238 10.95 -2.99 -7.36
CA TRP A 238 10.57 -2.08 -8.45
C TRP A 238 11.45 -2.24 -9.70
N ARG A 239 12.75 -2.48 -9.52
CA ARG A 239 13.73 -2.57 -10.62
C ARG A 239 13.52 -3.80 -11.50
N CYS A 240 12.73 -4.75 -11.03
CA CYS A 240 12.44 -6.02 -11.69
C CYS A 240 11.05 -6.05 -12.35
N LEU A 241 10.29 -4.95 -12.28
CA LEU A 241 8.97 -4.83 -12.91
C LEU A 241 9.10 -4.20 -14.30
N ASP A 242 8.33 -4.71 -15.26
CA ASP A 242 8.13 -4.06 -16.55
C ASP A 242 6.95 -3.08 -16.41
N GLU A 243 7.22 -1.78 -16.57
CA GLU A 243 6.17 -0.75 -16.47
C GLU A 243 5.04 -0.95 -17.49
N SER A 244 5.27 -1.64 -18.60
CA SER A 244 4.22 -1.99 -19.57
C SER A 244 3.28 -3.11 -19.08
N GLU A 245 3.60 -3.74 -17.95
CA GLU A 245 2.78 -4.76 -17.26
C GLU A 245 2.09 -4.19 -16.01
N ILE A 246 2.12 -2.86 -15.83
CA ILE A 246 1.43 -2.15 -14.75
C ILE A 246 0.23 -1.40 -15.36
N GLU A 247 -0.97 -1.94 -15.16
CA GLU A 247 -2.19 -1.41 -15.75
C GLU A 247 -2.93 -0.49 -14.76
N PRO A 248 -3.08 0.81 -15.06
CA PRO A 248 -3.79 1.74 -14.18
C PRO A 248 -5.30 1.49 -14.20
N PHE A 249 -5.95 1.76 -13.07
CA PHE A 249 -7.40 1.78 -12.94
C PHE A 249 -7.85 2.90 -12.02
N SER A 250 -9.01 3.48 -12.31
CA SER A 250 -9.65 4.48 -11.45
C SER A 250 -10.69 3.86 -10.51
N TYR A 251 -10.88 4.46 -9.34
CA TYR A 251 -11.93 4.13 -8.38
C TYR A 251 -12.37 5.36 -7.58
N ARG A 252 -13.60 5.34 -7.06
CA ARG A 252 -14.15 6.44 -6.24
C ARG A 252 -13.49 6.45 -4.86
N SER A 253 -13.12 7.63 -4.39
CA SER A 253 -12.60 7.88 -3.05
C SER A 253 -13.33 9.07 -2.42
N PRO A 254 -13.53 9.09 -1.09
CA PRO A 254 -14.18 10.21 -0.41
C PRO A 254 -13.30 11.47 -0.44
N SER A 255 -13.95 12.62 -0.42
CA SER A 255 -13.31 13.94 -0.38
C SER A 255 -14.05 14.91 0.54
N ASN A 256 -13.31 15.77 1.25
CA ASN A 256 -13.86 16.99 1.84
C ASN A 256 -13.36 18.28 1.13
N VAL A 257 -12.69 18.12 -0.01
CA VAL A 257 -12.16 19.21 -0.85
C VAL A 257 -13.10 19.50 -2.02
N THR A 258 -13.64 18.46 -2.66
CA THR A 258 -14.54 18.59 -3.81
C THR A 258 -15.99 18.81 -3.38
N GLU A 259 -16.77 19.50 -4.21
CA GLU A 259 -18.21 19.74 -3.94
C GLU A 259 -19.05 18.46 -3.97
N SER A 260 -18.65 17.47 -4.80
CA SER A 260 -19.31 16.16 -4.87
C SER A 260 -19.10 15.31 -3.61
N GLY A 261 -18.13 15.67 -2.75
CA GLY A 261 -17.73 14.86 -1.61
C GLY A 261 -16.89 13.62 -2.00
N GLU A 262 -16.48 13.52 -3.26
CA GLU A 262 -15.74 12.39 -3.82
C GLU A 262 -14.76 12.84 -4.92
N PHE A 263 -13.75 12.02 -5.19
CA PHE A 263 -12.86 12.17 -6.34
C PHE A 263 -12.47 10.79 -6.89
N PHE A 264 -11.97 10.75 -8.12
CA PHE A 264 -11.38 9.53 -8.67
C PHE A 264 -9.91 9.46 -8.32
N ARG A 265 -9.51 8.33 -7.76
CA ARG A 265 -8.12 7.99 -7.49
C ARG A 265 -7.69 6.87 -8.42
N GLU A 266 -6.45 6.94 -8.88
CA GLU A 266 -5.84 5.92 -9.74
C GLU A 266 -4.86 5.05 -8.94
N GLY A 267 -5.06 3.74 -8.99
CA GLY A 267 -4.08 2.73 -8.59
C GLY A 267 -3.69 1.87 -9.79
N SER A 268 -2.91 0.82 -9.59
CA SER A 268 -2.52 -0.08 -10.68
C SER A 268 -2.60 -1.55 -10.28
N MET A 269 -3.02 -2.39 -11.22
CA MET A 269 -2.89 -3.85 -11.12
C MET A 269 -1.64 -4.30 -11.86
N LEU A 270 -1.02 -5.38 -11.40
CA LEU A 270 0.02 -6.04 -12.18
C LEU A 270 -0.64 -7.05 -13.11
N LEU A 271 -0.37 -6.89 -14.41
CA LEU A 271 -0.75 -7.84 -15.44
C LEU A 271 0.05 -9.14 -15.30
N PRO A 272 -0.46 -10.26 -15.84
CA PRO A 272 0.32 -11.49 -15.92
C PRO A 272 1.67 -11.25 -16.62
N PRO A 273 2.81 -11.55 -15.96
CA PRO A 273 4.11 -11.21 -16.52
C PRO A 273 4.45 -12.11 -17.71
N LYS A 274 5.11 -11.53 -18.71
CA LYS A 274 5.68 -12.28 -19.84
C LYS A 274 6.91 -13.10 -19.42
N LYS A 275 7.62 -12.63 -18.39
CA LYS A 275 8.87 -13.21 -17.85
C LYS A 275 8.82 -13.25 -16.32
N PRO A 276 8.00 -14.12 -15.72
CA PRO A 276 7.83 -14.20 -14.27
C PRO A 276 9.16 -14.40 -13.52
N GLU A 277 10.13 -15.10 -14.14
CA GLU A 277 11.45 -15.36 -13.57
C GLU A 277 12.32 -14.11 -13.36
N GLN A 278 11.95 -12.99 -13.99
CA GLN A 278 12.65 -11.71 -13.81
C GLN A 278 12.15 -10.94 -12.59
N GLN A 279 10.93 -11.20 -12.14
CA GLN A 279 10.37 -10.54 -10.96
C GLN A 279 11.00 -11.13 -9.70
N LYS A 280 11.42 -10.24 -8.79
CA LYS A 280 11.86 -10.63 -7.45
C LYS A 280 10.82 -10.23 -6.42
N TRP A 281 10.41 -11.17 -5.59
CA TRP A 281 9.40 -10.99 -4.57
C TRP A 281 9.96 -11.37 -3.20
N TYR A 282 9.64 -10.54 -2.20
CA TYR A 282 10.17 -10.66 -0.84
C TYR A 282 9.03 -10.70 0.16
N THR A 283 9.17 -11.53 1.19
CA THR A 283 8.26 -11.62 2.34
C THR A 283 9.09 -11.70 3.63
N MET A 284 8.44 -11.69 4.78
CA MET A 284 9.08 -12.00 6.06
C MET A 284 8.32 -13.15 6.73
N THR A 285 8.92 -14.34 6.74
CA THR A 285 8.26 -15.55 7.26
C THR A 285 8.15 -15.46 8.78
N GLY A 286 6.96 -15.67 9.36
CA GLY A 286 6.84 -15.55 10.81
C GLY A 286 7.07 -14.12 11.31
N GLN A 287 6.75 -13.11 10.49
CA GLN A 287 6.97 -11.70 10.80
C GLN A 287 6.38 -11.33 12.17
N GLN A 288 7.18 -10.71 13.01
CA GLN A 288 6.84 -10.29 14.36
C GLN A 288 6.24 -8.87 14.37
N PRO A 289 5.45 -8.51 15.40
CA PRO A 289 4.85 -7.17 15.49
C PRO A 289 5.83 -5.99 15.51
N HIS A 290 7.09 -6.20 15.88
CA HIS A 290 8.13 -5.16 15.86
C HIS A 290 8.85 -5.06 14.51
N GLU A 291 8.72 -6.06 13.62
CA GLU A 291 9.28 -6.05 12.28
C GLU A 291 8.30 -5.32 11.35
N VAL A 292 8.48 -4.01 11.18
CA VAL A 292 7.56 -3.16 10.43
C VAL A 292 7.99 -3.10 8.97
N LEU A 293 7.04 -3.36 8.05
CA LEU A 293 7.24 -3.16 6.63
C LEU A 293 6.86 -1.72 6.26
N ILE A 294 7.77 -1.00 5.64
CA ILE A 294 7.48 0.29 5.00
C ILE A 294 7.61 0.08 3.50
N LEU A 295 6.52 0.26 2.77
CA LEU A 295 6.50 0.17 1.31
C LEU A 295 6.03 1.48 0.67
N LYS A 296 6.68 1.88 -0.40
CA LYS A 296 6.38 3.09 -1.17
C LYS A 296 5.14 2.85 -2.03
N LEU A 297 4.19 3.77 -1.96
CA LEU A 297 2.97 3.77 -2.75
C LEU A 297 3.08 4.71 -3.96
N GLY A 298 3.92 5.74 -3.87
CA GLY A 298 4.17 6.74 -4.92
C GLY A 298 5.21 7.76 -4.43
N ASP A 299 5.95 8.40 -5.33
CA ASP A 299 7.00 9.37 -4.97
C ASP A 299 7.29 10.33 -6.12
N THR A 300 7.10 11.63 -5.91
CA THR A 300 7.31 12.62 -6.97
C THR A 300 8.77 12.78 -7.37
N ALA A 301 9.73 12.35 -6.55
CA ALA A 301 11.14 12.40 -6.94
C ALA A 301 11.45 11.49 -8.14
N ALA A 302 10.69 10.40 -8.30
CA ALA A 302 10.88 9.44 -9.40
C ALA A 302 10.51 10.01 -10.79
N ASP A 303 9.84 11.16 -10.85
CA ASP A 303 9.59 11.85 -12.12
C ASP A 303 10.83 12.57 -12.65
N ALA A 304 11.74 12.97 -11.75
CA ALA A 304 12.99 13.65 -12.08
C ALA A 304 14.19 12.70 -12.11
N ASP A 305 14.16 11.63 -11.32
CA ASP A 305 15.25 10.65 -11.22
C ASP A 305 14.73 9.22 -11.49
N PRO A 306 15.05 8.62 -12.65
CA PRO A 306 14.64 7.25 -12.98
C PRO A 306 15.33 6.19 -12.09
N GLY A 307 16.36 6.56 -11.32
CA GLY A 307 16.99 5.70 -10.34
C GLY A 307 16.18 5.53 -9.05
N ILE A 308 15.14 6.35 -8.83
CA ILE A 308 14.27 6.26 -7.66
C ILE A 308 13.07 5.37 -8.01
N ALA A 309 12.84 4.34 -7.19
CA ALA A 309 11.67 3.49 -7.28
C ALA A 309 10.39 4.32 -7.14
N LYS A 310 9.45 4.16 -8.09
CA LYS A 310 8.16 4.88 -8.07
C LYS A 310 7.24 4.35 -6.97
N ALA A 311 7.22 3.04 -6.78
CA ALA A 311 6.40 2.35 -5.79
C ALA A 311 6.95 0.94 -5.52
N ALA A 312 6.27 0.18 -4.65
CA ALA A 312 6.46 -1.26 -4.49
C ALA A 312 5.12 -1.99 -4.70
N ALA A 313 5.10 -2.86 -5.72
CA ALA A 313 3.98 -3.75 -5.93
C ALA A 313 3.88 -4.74 -4.77
N HIS A 314 2.66 -5.07 -4.34
CA HIS A 314 2.46 -5.95 -3.20
C HIS A 314 1.16 -6.75 -3.26
N CYS A 315 1.13 -7.85 -2.52
CA CYS A 315 -0.05 -8.70 -2.36
C CYS A 315 0.08 -9.58 -1.11
N ALA A 316 -0.97 -10.32 -0.79
CA ALA A 316 -0.92 -11.46 0.13
C ALA A 316 -0.90 -12.78 -0.69
N PRO A 317 0.28 -13.29 -1.08
CA PRO A 317 0.36 -14.54 -1.81
C PRO A 317 -0.13 -15.72 -0.96
N ARG A 318 -0.48 -16.83 -1.61
CA ARG A 318 -0.55 -18.11 -0.90
C ARG A 318 0.86 -18.69 -0.86
N ILE A 319 1.35 -19.03 0.32
CA ILE A 319 2.65 -19.68 0.50
C ILE A 319 2.40 -21.15 0.79
N GLU A 320 3.09 -22.03 0.07
CA GLU A 320 2.95 -23.47 0.22
C GLU A 320 3.24 -23.90 1.68
N GLY A 321 2.32 -24.67 2.26
CA GLY A 321 2.43 -25.18 3.63
C GLY A 321 1.84 -24.27 4.71
N GLN A 322 1.35 -23.08 4.36
CA GLN A 322 0.70 -22.17 5.30
C GLN A 322 -0.83 -22.20 5.21
N GLU A 323 -1.44 -23.01 4.34
CA GLU A 323 -2.87 -22.95 4.02
C GLU A 323 -3.77 -23.16 5.24
N ASN A 324 -3.36 -24.04 6.16
CA ASN A 324 -4.10 -24.40 7.37
C ASN A 324 -3.72 -23.57 8.60
N GLU A 325 -2.77 -22.63 8.45
CA GLU A 325 -2.36 -21.75 9.53
C GLU A 325 -3.37 -20.62 9.77
N GLU A 326 -3.24 -19.98 10.92
CA GLU A 326 -4.07 -18.84 11.28
C GLU A 326 -3.83 -17.66 10.32
N ALA A 327 -4.92 -17.05 9.83
CA ALA A 327 -4.85 -15.83 9.02
C ALA A 327 -4.11 -14.72 9.77
N ARG A 328 -3.36 -13.89 9.04
CA ARG A 328 -2.73 -12.70 9.64
C ARG A 328 -3.73 -11.84 10.39
N SER A 329 -3.22 -11.17 11.42
CA SER A 329 -3.84 -9.98 12.00
C SER A 329 -2.83 -8.85 11.87
N SER A 330 -3.18 -7.80 11.14
CA SER A 330 -2.29 -6.69 10.84
C SER A 330 -3.04 -5.37 10.72
N VAL A 331 -2.29 -4.28 10.82
CA VAL A 331 -2.74 -2.92 10.53
C VAL A 331 -1.82 -2.32 9.46
N GLU A 332 -2.41 -1.64 8.49
CA GLU A 332 -1.69 -0.78 7.55
C GLU A 332 -2.08 0.67 7.81
N CYS A 333 -1.11 1.58 7.72
CA CYS A 333 -1.33 3.02 7.83
C CYS A 333 -0.71 3.69 6.60
N ARG A 334 -1.56 4.24 5.73
CA ARG A 334 -1.11 4.96 4.52
C ARG A 334 -0.86 6.42 4.88
N VAL A 335 0.34 6.90 4.60
CA VAL A 335 0.80 8.23 5.03
C VAL A 335 1.41 8.96 3.85
N LEU A 336 1.07 10.23 3.68
CA LEU A 336 1.79 11.14 2.79
C LEU A 336 2.85 11.87 3.60
N VAL A 337 4.05 11.95 3.05
CA VAL A 337 5.18 12.65 3.66
C VAL A 337 5.71 13.73 2.73
N PHE A 338 6.24 14.80 3.32
CA PHE A 338 6.62 16.01 2.62
C PHE A 338 8.00 16.47 3.05
N TRP A 339 8.83 16.86 2.09
CA TRP A 339 10.12 17.51 2.33
C TRP A 339 9.98 18.98 1.97
N ASP A 340 10.18 19.87 2.94
CA ASP A 340 9.94 21.31 2.74
C ASP A 340 11.08 22.04 1.99
N GLU A 341 12.15 21.33 1.61
CA GLU A 341 13.38 21.84 0.99
C GLU A 341 13.35 22.02 -0.54
#